data_AF-A0A059GBZ5-F1
#
_entry.id   AF-A0A059GBZ5-F1
#
_cell.length_a   1.000
_cell.length_b   1.000
_cell.length_c   1.000
_cell.angle_alpha   90.00
_cell.angle_beta   90.00
_cell.angle_gamma   90.00
#
_symmetry.space_group_name_H-M   'P 1'
#
loop_
_entity.id
_entity.type
_entity.pdbx_description
1 polymer ?
#
loop_
_entity_poly.entity_id
_entity_poly.type
_entity_poly.pdbx_seq_one_letter_code
_entity_poly.pdbx_strand_id
1 'polypeptide(L)'
;MLSETEDKLRWFIASRNDDPIVFSEADNISITDPCHVVGATDSSQDFILVGQRNRGLSVVRIVAVDPDGDGIAVEFDDSVIYSLDVGRSLCHVFPTVLPERVSPEFVNGDLVDLPGVIAVDFDTNEIVLIGDTTDNGAYEVLEVIPIDTQSTEPMKIVDVFSRGNPSLVPRYIAILLTSGIHDGEHRLVVVSQSNDTKEISQETFSWSGGVPVALLSGPFVGVRPNDQTRPDLVVISGTSEQSLVFENTVPEESGVATVPSFAAPKLFDVGIGAGSAVAAISENYTDTVVLVSFPDTGEIREIRPPGD
;
A
#
# COMPACT_ATOMS: atom_id res chain seq x y z
N MET A 1 6.97 9.92 -8.83
CA MET A 1 7.00 8.60 -9.51
C MET A 1 8.29 7.89 -9.16
N LEU A 2 8.21 6.63 -8.76
CA LEU A 2 9.35 5.81 -8.36
C LEU A 2 9.82 4.95 -9.56
N SER A 3 11.13 4.86 -9.76
CA SER A 3 11.76 4.03 -10.79
C SER A 3 12.82 3.15 -10.14
N GLU A 4 12.50 1.86 -9.91
CA GLU A 4 13.47 0.91 -9.34
C GLU A 4 14.70 0.81 -10.25
N THR A 5 14.49 0.70 -11.57
CA THR A 5 15.57 0.44 -12.54
C THR A 5 16.55 1.59 -12.75
N GLU A 6 16.15 2.82 -12.42
CA GLU A 6 17.00 4.01 -12.60
C GLU A 6 17.55 4.54 -11.27
N ASP A 7 17.22 3.90 -10.13
CA ASP A 7 17.56 4.37 -8.78
C ASP A 7 17.06 5.80 -8.51
N LYS A 8 15.80 6.09 -8.88
CA LYS A 8 15.26 7.46 -8.85
C LYS A 8 13.85 7.56 -8.31
N LEU A 9 13.62 8.66 -7.61
CA LEU A 9 12.30 9.20 -7.34
C LEU A 9 12.17 10.55 -8.06
N ARG A 10 11.12 10.69 -8.87
CA ARG A 10 10.85 11.88 -9.69
C ARG A 10 9.64 12.65 -9.15
N TRP A 11 9.76 13.96 -9.11
CA TRP A 11 8.71 14.89 -8.72
C TRP A 11 8.03 15.45 -9.95
N PHE A 12 6.70 15.55 -9.91
CA PHE A 12 5.91 16.11 -11.00
C PHE A 12 5.03 17.23 -10.46
N ILE A 13 4.97 18.33 -11.20
CA ILE A 13 4.07 19.46 -10.92
C ILE A 13 2.99 19.45 -11.99
N ALA A 14 1.74 19.70 -11.57
CA ALA A 14 0.61 19.79 -12.46
C ALA A 14 0.33 21.26 -12.81
N SER A 15 0.33 21.59 -14.10
CA SER A 15 -0.22 22.87 -14.57
C SER A 15 -1.74 22.80 -14.53
N ARG A 16 -2.35 23.36 -13.48
CA ARG A 16 -3.81 23.33 -13.29
C ARG A 16 -4.56 24.34 -14.16
N ASN A 17 -3.84 25.22 -14.86
CA ASN A 17 -4.42 26.24 -15.73
C ASN A 17 -4.59 25.76 -17.19
N ASP A 18 -4.07 24.57 -17.51
CA ASP A 18 -4.17 23.97 -18.85
C ASP A 18 -5.26 22.88 -18.88
N ASP A 19 -5.98 22.78 -20.00
CA ASP A 19 -6.84 21.65 -20.34
C ASP A 19 -6.31 20.99 -21.64
N PRO A 20 -5.79 19.75 -21.59
CA PRO A 20 -5.72 18.85 -20.43
C PRO A 20 -4.72 19.31 -19.36
N ILE A 21 -4.92 18.86 -18.11
CA ILE A 21 -3.91 19.03 -17.05
C ILE A 21 -2.61 18.39 -17.52
N VAL A 22 -1.55 19.20 -17.63
CA VAL A 22 -0.22 18.74 -18.01
C VAL A 22 0.62 18.53 -16.76
N PHE A 23 1.21 17.33 -16.62
CA PHE A 23 2.22 17.04 -15.62
C PHE A 23 3.60 17.17 -16.23
N SER A 24 4.47 17.95 -15.61
CA SER A 24 5.88 18.07 -15.99
C SER A 24 6.78 17.60 -14.86
N GLU A 25 7.83 16.87 -15.20
CA GLU A 25 8.89 16.54 -14.24
C GLU A 25 9.55 17.85 -13.77
N ALA A 26 9.55 18.06 -12.46
CA ALA A 26 10.09 19.25 -11.82
C ALA A 26 11.51 19.02 -11.31
N ASP A 27 11.70 17.89 -10.62
CA ASP A 27 13.00 17.50 -10.07
C ASP A 27 13.06 15.97 -9.82
N ASN A 28 14.22 15.44 -9.44
CA ASN A 28 14.43 14.05 -9.08
C ASN A 28 15.53 13.88 -8.03
N ILE A 29 15.35 12.92 -7.14
CA ILE A 29 16.34 12.47 -6.17
C ILE A 29 16.83 11.06 -6.50
N SER A 30 18.14 10.84 -6.36
CA SER A 30 18.74 9.51 -6.49
C SER A 30 18.61 8.74 -5.18
N ILE A 31 17.95 7.58 -5.24
CA ILE A 31 17.78 6.66 -4.12
C ILE A 31 18.01 5.27 -4.68
N THR A 32 18.92 4.49 -4.08
CA THR A 32 19.27 3.17 -4.58
C THR A 32 18.15 2.15 -4.34
N ASP A 33 17.85 1.33 -5.35
CA ASP A 33 16.87 0.24 -5.32
C ASP A 33 15.53 0.62 -4.62
N PRO A 34 14.91 1.77 -4.94
CA PRO A 34 13.68 2.18 -4.30
C PRO A 34 12.57 1.24 -4.75
N CYS A 35 11.71 0.80 -3.84
CA CYS A 35 10.61 -0.12 -4.18
C CYS A 35 9.25 0.27 -3.59
N HIS A 36 9.20 1.25 -2.69
CA HIS A 36 7.94 1.82 -2.22
C HIS A 36 8.14 3.29 -1.81
N VAL A 37 7.10 4.12 -1.94
CA VAL A 37 7.12 5.51 -1.48
C VAL A 37 5.78 5.88 -0.85
N VAL A 38 5.82 6.55 0.30
CA VAL A 38 4.63 7.07 0.98
C VAL A 38 4.95 8.40 1.66
N GLY A 39 4.01 9.35 1.61
CA GLY A 39 4.10 10.60 2.37
C GLY A 39 3.75 10.42 3.84
N ALA A 40 4.48 11.09 4.72
CA ALA A 40 4.08 11.27 6.11
C ALA A 40 3.21 12.53 6.20
N THR A 41 1.90 12.38 6.39
CA THR A 41 0.91 13.46 6.25
C THR A 41 0.66 14.27 7.52
N ASP A 42 1.45 14.11 8.59
CA ASP A 42 1.11 14.67 9.92
C ASP A 42 2.26 15.40 10.64
N SER A 43 3.40 15.61 9.98
CA SER A 43 4.46 16.46 10.52
C SER A 43 4.34 17.89 9.98
N SER A 44 4.78 18.89 10.77
CA SER A 44 4.94 20.29 10.35
C SER A 44 5.99 20.49 9.23
N GLN A 45 6.48 19.40 8.64
CA GLN A 45 7.43 19.30 7.56
C GLN A 45 6.98 18.16 6.64
N ASP A 46 7.10 18.33 5.33
CA ASP A 46 6.79 17.30 4.36
C ASP A 46 7.95 16.30 4.26
N PHE A 47 7.76 15.10 4.79
CA PHE A 47 8.67 13.98 4.56
C PHE A 47 7.97 12.86 3.81
N ILE A 48 8.75 12.11 3.06
CA ILE A 48 8.35 10.81 2.53
C ILE A 48 9.24 9.72 3.11
N LEU A 49 8.69 8.53 3.21
CA LEU A 49 9.41 7.31 3.50
C LEU A 49 9.59 6.56 2.18
N VAL A 50 10.82 6.15 1.90
CA VAL A 50 11.18 5.35 0.72
C VAL A 50 11.69 4.00 1.17
N GLY A 51 10.93 2.95 0.88
CA GLY A 51 11.36 1.57 1.05
C GLY A 51 12.37 1.17 -0.01
N GLN A 52 13.37 0.37 0.35
CA GLN A 52 14.47 -0.03 -0.54
C GLN A 52 14.72 -1.54 -0.49
N ARG A 53 15.02 -2.15 -1.65
CA ARG A 53 15.36 -3.60 -1.70
C ARG A 53 16.71 -3.86 -1.05
N ASN A 54 16.81 -4.92 -0.25
CA ASN A 54 18.05 -5.40 0.40
C ASN A 54 18.83 -4.32 1.19
N ARG A 55 18.16 -3.26 1.65
CA ARG A 55 18.80 -2.14 2.36
C ARG A 55 17.98 -1.71 3.56
N GLY A 56 16.72 -1.33 3.35
CA GLY A 56 15.85 -0.88 4.44
C GLY A 56 14.96 0.27 4.00
N LEU A 57 15.05 1.41 4.70
CA LEU A 57 14.25 2.59 4.36
C LEU A 57 15.08 3.88 4.41
N SER A 58 14.70 4.87 3.62
CA SER A 58 15.22 6.24 3.71
C SER A 58 14.09 7.23 4.00
N VAL A 59 14.40 8.24 4.81
CA VAL A 59 13.53 9.39 5.09
C VAL A 59 14.02 10.55 4.24
N VAL A 60 13.16 11.04 3.35
CA VAL A 60 13.48 12.15 2.45
C VAL A 60 12.66 13.35 2.88
N ARG A 61 13.35 14.46 3.18
CA ARG A 61 12.73 15.76 3.40
C ARG A 61 12.45 16.40 2.06
N ILE A 62 11.28 17.01 1.92
CA ILE A 62 10.88 17.76 0.75
C ILE A 62 10.44 19.13 1.22
N VAL A 63 10.90 20.17 0.53
CA VAL A 63 10.43 21.54 0.74
C VAL A 63 10.02 22.09 -0.61
N ALA A 64 8.72 22.35 -0.77
CA ALA A 64 8.21 23.03 -1.95
C ALA A 64 8.78 24.45 -2.01
N VAL A 65 9.35 24.81 -3.17
CA VAL A 65 9.81 26.18 -3.43
C VAL A 65 8.71 26.91 -4.18
N ASP A 66 8.16 27.93 -3.53
CA ASP A 66 7.13 28.82 -4.04
C ASP A 66 7.67 30.26 -3.98
N PRO A 67 8.31 30.76 -5.06
CA PRO A 67 8.95 32.06 -5.05
C PRO A 67 7.95 33.22 -5.02
N ASP A 68 6.72 33.00 -5.48
CA ASP A 68 5.68 34.02 -5.62
C ASP A 68 4.69 34.01 -4.43
N GLY A 69 4.72 32.98 -3.58
CA GLY A 69 3.88 32.83 -2.40
C GLY A 69 2.41 32.60 -2.72
N ASP A 70 2.11 32.08 -3.91
CA ASP A 70 0.75 31.86 -4.42
C ASP A 70 0.23 30.44 -4.14
N GLY A 71 1.02 29.61 -3.46
CA GLY A 71 0.73 28.22 -3.13
C GLY A 71 1.07 27.24 -4.26
N ILE A 72 1.75 27.68 -5.32
CA ILE A 72 2.15 26.85 -6.45
C ILE A 72 3.66 26.60 -6.37
N ALA A 73 4.04 25.37 -6.02
CA ALA A 73 5.42 24.94 -6.10
C ALA A 73 5.91 24.99 -7.55
N VAL A 74 7.13 25.50 -7.78
CA VAL A 74 7.81 25.46 -9.09
C VAL A 74 8.98 24.48 -9.11
N GLU A 75 9.54 24.17 -7.95
CA GLU A 75 10.60 23.19 -7.71
C GLU A 75 10.49 22.63 -6.28
N PHE A 76 11.31 21.63 -5.96
CA PHE A 76 11.37 21.02 -4.63
C PHE A 76 12.83 20.95 -4.17
N ASP A 77 13.13 21.48 -2.98
CA ASP A 77 14.38 21.18 -2.29
C ASP A 77 14.23 19.84 -1.56
N ASP A 78 14.94 18.81 -2.01
CA ASP A 78 14.90 17.49 -1.41
C ASP A 78 16.25 17.02 -0.84
N SER A 79 16.19 16.22 0.23
CA SER A 79 17.39 15.61 0.81
C SER A 79 17.06 14.36 1.61
N VAL A 80 17.91 13.32 1.51
CA VAL A 80 17.87 12.19 2.43
C VAL A 80 18.38 12.67 3.79
N ILE A 81 17.50 12.71 4.78
CA ILE A 81 17.85 13.17 6.14
C ILE A 81 18.19 12.01 7.07
N TYR A 82 17.73 10.80 6.76
CA TYR A 82 18.00 9.59 7.53
C TYR A 82 17.89 8.34 6.65
N SER A 83 18.69 7.32 6.94
CA SER A 83 18.59 5.99 6.32
C SER A 83 18.71 4.91 7.38
N LEU A 84 17.72 4.02 7.44
CA LEU A 84 17.79 2.77 8.18
C LEU A 84 18.37 1.68 7.27
N ASP A 85 19.63 1.32 7.48
CA ASP A 85 20.31 0.27 6.72
C ASP A 85 20.37 -1.03 7.54
N VAL A 86 19.39 -1.91 7.29
CA VAL A 86 19.17 -3.18 7.99
C VAL A 86 19.27 -4.39 7.06
N GLY A 87 19.62 -4.18 5.79
CA GLY A 87 19.76 -5.24 4.79
C GLY A 87 18.45 -5.94 4.42
N ARG A 88 17.29 -5.29 4.65
CA ARG A 88 15.94 -5.84 4.41
C ARG A 88 15.30 -5.23 3.17
N SER A 89 14.44 -5.97 2.48
CA SER A 89 13.65 -5.46 1.35
C SER A 89 12.31 -4.90 1.83
N LEU A 90 12.35 -3.72 2.46
CA LEU A 90 11.16 -3.05 3.01
C LEU A 90 10.32 -2.41 1.91
N CYS A 91 9.73 -3.23 1.02
CA CYS A 91 9.03 -2.79 -0.19
C CYS A 91 7.54 -2.54 -0.03
N HIS A 92 7.12 -2.36 1.21
CA HIS A 92 5.90 -1.64 1.57
C HIS A 92 6.17 -0.97 2.90
N VAL A 93 5.91 0.33 3.01
CA VAL A 93 6.05 1.08 4.27
C VAL A 93 4.77 1.86 4.52
N PHE A 94 4.29 1.82 5.75
CA PHE A 94 3.04 2.45 6.13
C PHE A 94 3.19 3.13 7.50
N PRO A 95 3.18 4.47 7.55
CA PRO A 95 3.27 5.19 8.81
C PRO A 95 2.01 4.95 9.66
N THR A 96 2.21 4.82 10.96
CA THR A 96 1.21 4.37 11.92
C THR A 96 1.58 4.81 13.35
N VAL A 97 0.70 4.47 14.29
CA VAL A 97 0.93 4.49 15.73
C VAL A 97 1.16 3.05 16.13
N LEU A 98 2.29 2.75 16.77
CA LEU A 98 2.64 1.39 17.16
C LEU A 98 1.91 0.97 18.45
N PRO A 99 1.80 -0.34 18.74
CA PRO A 99 1.34 -0.79 20.05
C PRO A 99 2.20 -0.23 21.18
N GLU A 100 1.58 0.19 22.29
CA GLU A 100 2.28 0.76 23.46
C GLU A 100 3.39 -0.16 23.99
N ARG A 101 3.20 -1.49 23.87
CA ARG A 101 4.21 -2.49 24.28
C ARG A 101 5.48 -2.45 23.42
N VAL A 102 5.39 -1.92 22.19
CA VAL A 102 6.48 -1.85 21.21
C VAL A 102 7.16 -0.49 21.29
N SER A 103 6.35 0.57 21.33
CA SER A 103 6.82 1.95 21.42
C SER A 103 5.91 2.70 22.40
N PRO A 104 6.32 2.86 23.67
CA PRO A 104 5.57 3.69 24.60
C PRO A 104 5.53 5.14 24.07
N GLU A 105 4.36 5.79 24.13
CA GLU A 105 4.23 7.18 23.67
C GLU A 105 5.19 8.09 24.43
N PHE A 106 6.11 8.74 23.70
CA PHE A 106 6.94 9.82 24.23
C PHE A 106 6.21 11.14 24.01
N VAL A 107 5.88 11.85 25.09
CA VAL A 107 5.29 13.19 25.03
C VAL A 107 6.44 14.20 25.19
N ASN A 108 7.14 14.52 24.10
CA ASN A 108 8.10 15.63 24.08
C ASN A 108 7.77 16.59 22.94
N GLY A 109 7.52 17.85 23.29
CA GLY A 109 6.83 18.81 22.43
C GLY A 109 7.68 19.65 21.48
N ASP A 110 8.90 19.26 21.13
CA ASP A 110 9.82 20.16 20.38
C ASP A 110 10.68 19.51 19.27
N LEU A 111 10.51 18.22 18.94
CA LEU A 111 11.26 17.57 17.85
C LEU A 111 10.34 17.09 16.71
N VAL A 112 10.96 16.87 15.55
CA VAL A 112 10.29 16.26 14.39
C VAL A 112 9.98 14.81 14.76
N ASP A 113 8.77 14.56 15.26
CA ASP A 113 8.33 13.21 15.60
C ASP A 113 8.22 12.38 14.32
N LEU A 114 9.22 11.52 14.08
CA LEU A 114 9.14 10.49 13.06
C LEU A 114 8.02 9.51 13.47
N PRO A 115 6.97 9.30 12.66
CA PRO A 115 5.88 8.42 13.04
C PRO A 115 6.39 6.98 13.13
N GLY A 116 5.76 6.15 13.96
CA GLY A 116 5.95 4.72 13.89
C GLY A 116 5.63 4.20 12.48
N VAL A 117 6.24 3.09 12.07
CA VAL A 117 6.11 2.54 10.73
C VAL A 117 5.89 1.04 10.82
N ILE A 118 4.92 0.53 10.06
CA ILE A 118 4.84 -0.88 9.71
C ILE A 118 5.42 -1.03 8.31
N ALA A 119 6.41 -1.90 8.17
CA ALA A 119 6.98 -2.28 6.89
C ALA A 119 6.73 -3.75 6.58
N VAL A 120 6.69 -4.11 5.29
CA VAL A 120 6.66 -5.50 4.84
C VAL A 120 7.98 -5.84 4.18
N ASP A 121 8.66 -6.87 4.70
CA ASP A 121 9.90 -7.42 4.15
C ASP A 121 9.58 -8.46 3.07
N PHE A 122 9.88 -8.12 1.82
CA PHE A 122 9.56 -8.95 0.65
C PHE A 122 10.46 -10.20 0.53
N ASP A 123 11.61 -10.23 1.21
CA ASP A 123 12.53 -11.36 1.13
C ASP A 123 12.21 -12.43 2.18
N THR A 124 11.79 -12.00 3.37
CA THR A 124 11.56 -12.89 4.52
C THR A 124 10.09 -13.15 4.83
N ASN A 125 9.16 -12.47 4.15
CA ASN A 125 7.72 -12.48 4.48
C ASN A 125 7.47 -12.12 5.95
N GLU A 126 8.05 -11.01 6.40
CA GLU A 126 7.92 -10.51 7.77
C GLU A 126 7.29 -9.12 7.77
N ILE A 127 6.53 -8.83 8.83
CA ILE A 127 6.09 -7.49 9.18
C ILE A 127 7.14 -6.91 10.12
N VAL A 128 7.67 -5.74 9.81
CA VAL A 128 8.72 -5.08 10.58
C VAL A 128 8.16 -3.81 11.19
N LEU A 129 8.18 -3.72 12.52
CA LEU A 129 7.77 -2.52 13.26
C LEU A 129 8.99 -1.66 13.51
N ILE A 130 8.91 -0.40 13.10
CA ILE A 130 10.03 0.53 13.08
C ILE A 130 9.59 1.83 13.76
N GLY A 131 10.43 2.39 14.63
CA GLY A 131 10.14 3.63 15.33
C GLY A 131 11.41 4.29 15.86
N ASP A 132 11.28 5.49 16.42
CA ASP A 132 12.35 6.15 17.17
C ASP A 132 12.03 6.06 18.66
N THR A 133 12.84 5.31 19.42
CA THR A 133 12.67 5.17 20.89
C THR A 133 13.54 6.12 21.68
N THR A 134 14.41 6.86 21.00
CA THR A 134 15.45 7.70 21.62
C THR A 134 15.22 9.19 21.44
N ASP A 135 14.17 9.57 20.72
CA ASP A 135 13.76 10.96 20.48
C ASP A 135 14.93 11.78 19.87
N ASN A 136 15.67 11.16 18.94
CA ASN A 136 16.83 11.76 18.29
C ASN A 136 16.67 11.85 16.75
N GLY A 137 15.50 11.47 16.25
CA GLY A 137 15.18 11.42 14.83
C GLY A 137 15.79 10.20 14.11
N ALA A 138 16.08 9.10 14.81
CA ALA A 138 16.66 7.90 14.23
C ALA A 138 15.72 6.69 14.35
N TYR A 139 15.31 6.15 13.21
CA TYR A 139 14.56 4.90 13.18
C TYR A 139 15.40 3.71 13.62
N GLU A 140 14.77 2.75 14.29
CA GLU A 140 15.32 1.42 14.53
C GLU A 140 14.23 0.36 14.38
N VAL A 141 14.64 -0.90 14.17
CA VAL A 141 13.71 -2.03 14.15
C VAL A 141 13.36 -2.41 15.59
N LEU A 142 12.08 -2.32 15.93
CA LEU A 142 11.57 -2.57 17.28
C LEU A 142 11.06 -3.99 17.44
N GLU A 143 10.35 -4.49 16.44
CA GLU A 143 9.78 -5.84 16.46
C GLU A 143 9.69 -6.40 15.03
N VAL A 144 9.79 -7.72 14.93
CA VAL A 144 9.59 -8.46 13.67
C VAL A 144 8.54 -9.53 13.93
N ILE A 145 7.48 -9.51 13.14
CA ILE A 145 6.33 -10.42 13.25
C ILE A 145 6.25 -11.23 11.95
N PRO A 146 6.36 -12.57 12.01
CA PRO A 146 6.17 -13.40 10.82
C PRO A 146 4.76 -13.22 10.23
N ILE A 147 4.66 -13.19 8.90
CA ILE A 147 3.37 -13.23 8.22
C ILE A 147 2.78 -14.63 8.39
N ASP A 148 1.57 -14.74 8.94
CA ASP A 148 0.88 -16.02 9.12
C ASP A 148 0.30 -16.51 7.79
N THR A 149 1.17 -17.08 6.96
CA THR A 149 0.77 -17.59 5.64
C THR A 149 -0.10 -18.85 5.72
N GLN A 150 -0.08 -19.57 6.84
CA GLN A 150 -0.70 -20.91 6.96
C GLN A 150 -0.35 -21.81 5.76
N SER A 151 0.89 -21.69 5.27
CA SER A 151 1.38 -22.40 4.09
C SER A 151 2.48 -23.37 4.46
N THR A 152 2.56 -24.46 3.70
CA THR A 152 3.68 -25.41 3.78
C THR A 152 4.74 -25.16 2.71
N GLU A 153 4.46 -24.26 1.76
CA GLU A 153 5.31 -23.94 0.62
C GLU A 153 6.02 -22.59 0.84
N PRO A 154 7.20 -22.38 0.22
CA PRO A 154 7.78 -21.05 0.13
C PRO A 154 6.86 -20.10 -0.66
N MET A 155 6.41 -19.05 0.01
CA MET A 155 5.53 -18.04 -0.57
C MET A 155 6.33 -16.80 -0.96
N LYS A 156 5.91 -16.13 -2.04
CA LYS A 156 6.43 -14.82 -2.47
C LYS A 156 5.33 -13.79 -2.40
N ILE A 157 5.65 -12.60 -1.92
CA ILE A 157 4.73 -11.46 -1.99
C ILE A 157 4.63 -11.00 -3.45
N VAL A 158 3.40 -10.90 -3.94
CA VAL A 158 3.05 -10.38 -5.27
C VAL A 158 2.76 -8.89 -5.20
N ASP A 159 1.94 -8.51 -4.23
CA ASP A 159 1.43 -7.16 -4.10
C ASP A 159 1.05 -6.88 -2.65
N VAL A 160 1.11 -5.61 -2.26
CA VAL A 160 0.75 -5.14 -0.93
C VAL A 160 -0.02 -3.84 -1.06
N PHE A 161 -1.14 -3.78 -0.34
CA PHE A 161 -1.94 -2.57 -0.24
C PHE A 161 -2.13 -2.22 1.23
N SER A 162 -2.12 -0.94 1.57
CA SER A 162 -2.44 -0.47 2.92
C SER A 162 -3.45 0.67 2.89
N ARG A 163 -4.33 0.71 3.89
CA ARG A 163 -5.28 1.79 4.07
C ARG A 163 -5.41 2.22 5.51
N GLY A 164 -5.69 3.51 5.66
CA GLY A 164 -5.85 4.22 6.92
C GLY A 164 -5.02 5.50 6.89
N ASN A 165 -5.00 6.24 7.99
CA ASN A 165 -4.17 7.44 8.15
C ASN A 165 -3.43 7.34 9.49
N PRO A 166 -2.17 7.79 9.61
CA PRO A 166 -1.45 7.93 10.89
C PRO A 166 -2.23 8.59 12.04
N SER A 167 -3.24 9.42 11.76
CA SER A 167 -4.12 10.03 12.77
C SER A 167 -5.48 9.32 12.93
N LEU A 168 -5.83 8.36 12.06
CA LEU A 168 -7.09 7.61 12.10
C LEU A 168 -6.83 6.09 12.16
N VAL A 169 -7.20 5.48 13.29
CA VAL A 169 -7.26 4.02 13.48
C VAL A 169 -8.72 3.62 13.27
N PRO A 170 -9.01 2.51 12.57
CA PRO A 170 -8.19 1.37 12.27
C PRO A 170 -7.52 1.44 10.92
N ARG A 171 -6.44 0.67 10.85
CA ARG A 171 -5.58 0.52 9.69
C ARG A 171 -5.51 -0.94 9.34
N TYR A 172 -5.31 -1.21 8.06
CA TYR A 172 -5.01 -2.55 7.62
C TYR A 172 -4.05 -2.55 6.43
N ILE A 173 -3.33 -3.66 6.31
CA ILE A 173 -2.44 -3.98 5.21
C ILE A 173 -2.90 -5.32 4.66
N ALA A 174 -3.17 -5.40 3.37
CA ALA A 174 -3.49 -6.62 2.66
C ALA A 174 -2.26 -7.05 1.85
N ILE A 175 -1.79 -8.27 2.10
CA ILE A 175 -0.56 -8.83 1.53
C ILE A 175 -0.97 -10.04 0.68
N LEU A 176 -0.74 -9.96 -0.63
CA LEU A 176 -1.03 -11.04 -1.57
C LEU A 176 0.22 -11.89 -1.77
N LEU A 177 0.13 -13.19 -1.48
CA LEU A 177 1.24 -14.12 -1.60
C LEU A 177 0.93 -15.29 -2.55
N THR A 178 1.97 -15.81 -3.20
CA THR A 178 1.88 -16.97 -4.09
C THR A 178 3.08 -17.91 -3.99
N SER A 179 2.84 -19.21 -4.20
CA SER A 179 3.86 -20.21 -4.54
C SER A 179 4.43 -20.06 -5.96
N GLY A 180 3.75 -19.33 -6.85
CA GLY A 180 4.09 -19.17 -8.26
C GLY A 180 3.65 -20.33 -9.16
N ILE A 181 2.94 -21.34 -8.63
CA ILE A 181 2.47 -22.51 -9.36
C ILE A 181 0.96 -22.40 -9.56
N HIS A 182 0.45 -22.75 -10.76
CA HIS A 182 -0.99 -22.66 -11.06
C HIS A 182 -1.86 -23.39 -10.04
N ASP A 183 -1.60 -24.67 -9.79
CA ASP A 183 -2.31 -25.48 -8.78
C ASP A 183 -1.61 -25.45 -7.40
N GLY A 184 -0.81 -24.42 -7.14
CA GLY A 184 -0.06 -24.27 -5.89
C GLY A 184 -0.83 -23.51 -4.82
N GLU A 185 -0.14 -23.23 -3.71
CA GLU A 185 -0.72 -22.45 -2.61
C GLU A 185 -0.70 -20.94 -2.90
N HIS A 186 -1.84 -20.27 -2.69
CA HIS A 186 -1.99 -18.81 -2.78
C HIS A 186 -2.66 -18.28 -1.51
N ARG A 187 -2.29 -17.08 -1.07
CA ARG A 187 -2.76 -16.48 0.18
C ARG A 187 -3.04 -15.00 0.03
N LEU A 188 -4.06 -14.53 0.73
CA LEU A 188 -4.25 -13.12 1.05
C LEU A 188 -4.22 -13.00 2.56
N VAL A 189 -3.25 -12.28 3.09
CA VAL A 189 -3.13 -12.02 4.53
C VAL A 189 -3.52 -10.58 4.81
N VAL A 190 -4.56 -10.39 5.60
CA VAL A 190 -5.02 -9.07 6.05
C VAL A 190 -4.49 -8.84 7.46
N VAL A 191 -3.51 -7.94 7.56
CA VAL A 191 -2.94 -7.46 8.81
C VAL A 191 -3.76 -6.27 9.26
N SER A 192 -4.36 -6.35 10.45
CA SER A 192 -5.23 -5.30 11.00
C SER A 192 -4.66 -4.74 12.28
N GLN A 193 -4.90 -3.45 12.51
CA GLN A 193 -4.55 -2.77 13.75
C GLN A 193 -5.79 -2.40 14.55
N SER A 194 -5.84 -2.83 15.82
CA SER A 194 -6.92 -2.52 16.76
C SER A 194 -7.02 -1.02 17.07
N ASN A 195 -8.25 -0.49 17.18
CA ASN A 195 -8.49 0.91 17.57
C ASN A 195 -8.00 1.23 18.97
N ASP A 196 -8.24 0.34 19.91
CA ASP A 196 -8.05 0.63 21.34
C ASP A 196 -6.60 0.40 21.75
N THR A 197 -6.01 -0.72 21.32
CA THR A 197 -4.70 -1.19 21.79
C THR A 197 -3.59 -1.01 20.77
N LYS A 198 -3.94 -0.68 19.52
CA LYS A 198 -3.03 -0.67 18.37
C LYS A 198 -2.34 -2.02 18.11
N GLU A 199 -2.78 -3.08 18.78
CA GLU A 199 -2.28 -4.44 18.57
C GLU A 199 -2.58 -4.92 17.16
N ILE A 200 -1.68 -5.75 16.66
CA ILE A 200 -1.71 -6.29 15.30
C ILE A 200 -2.34 -7.68 15.33
N SER A 201 -3.32 -7.90 14.47
CA SER A 201 -3.90 -9.21 14.18
C SER A 201 -3.75 -9.55 12.69
N GLN A 202 -3.82 -10.83 12.36
CA GLN A 202 -3.75 -11.33 10.98
C GLN A 202 -4.94 -12.23 10.70
N GLU A 203 -5.55 -12.07 9.54
CA GLU A 203 -6.55 -12.97 8.96
C GLU A 203 -6.05 -13.48 7.61
N THR A 204 -6.12 -14.79 7.40
CA THR A 204 -5.53 -15.44 6.23
C THR A 204 -6.58 -16.15 5.40
N PHE A 205 -6.72 -15.74 4.15
CA PHE A 205 -7.51 -16.41 3.14
C PHE A 205 -6.63 -17.29 2.27
N SER A 206 -7.14 -18.45 1.88
CA SER A 206 -6.41 -19.42 1.07
C SER A 206 -7.25 -19.94 -0.09
N TRP A 207 -6.58 -20.18 -1.21
CA TRP A 207 -7.13 -20.87 -2.36
C TRP A 207 -6.00 -21.58 -3.12
N SER A 208 -6.41 -22.43 -4.06
CA SER A 208 -5.56 -23.08 -5.04
C SER A 208 -6.05 -22.72 -6.43
N GLY A 209 -5.18 -22.69 -7.42
CA GLY A 209 -5.57 -22.38 -8.79
C GLY A 209 -5.35 -20.92 -9.13
N GLY A 210 -4.70 -20.67 -10.27
CA GLY A 210 -4.54 -19.33 -10.82
C GLY A 210 -3.54 -18.46 -10.05
N VAL A 211 -2.28 -18.46 -10.51
CA VAL A 211 -1.23 -17.57 -10.00
C VAL A 211 -1.70 -16.12 -10.01
N PRO A 212 -1.78 -15.45 -8.85
CA PRO A 212 -2.23 -14.07 -8.75
C PRO A 212 -1.17 -13.10 -9.30
N VAL A 213 -1.63 -12.00 -9.90
CA VAL A 213 -0.78 -10.98 -10.53
C VAL A 213 -1.04 -9.56 -10.02
N ALA A 214 -2.16 -9.31 -9.34
CA ALA A 214 -2.48 -7.98 -8.80
C ALA A 214 -3.44 -8.08 -7.61
N LEU A 215 -3.30 -7.16 -6.66
CA LEU A 215 -4.25 -6.90 -5.57
C LEU A 215 -4.84 -5.50 -5.73
N LEU A 216 -6.15 -5.39 -5.80
CA LEU A 216 -6.85 -4.12 -5.96
C LEU A 216 -7.79 -3.86 -4.79
N SER A 217 -8.00 -2.59 -4.49
CA SER A 217 -8.87 -2.11 -3.42
C SER A 217 -9.82 -1.06 -3.98
N GLY A 218 -11.12 -1.23 -3.75
CA GLY A 218 -12.14 -0.33 -4.29
C GLY A 218 -13.56 -0.81 -4.01
N PRO A 219 -14.58 0.04 -4.20
CA PRO A 219 -15.97 -0.35 -4.05
C PRO A 219 -16.42 -1.15 -5.28
N PHE A 220 -16.20 -2.46 -5.29
CA PHE A 220 -16.42 -3.31 -6.46
C PHE A 220 -17.75 -4.06 -6.41
N VAL A 221 -18.22 -4.46 -5.23
CA VAL A 221 -19.36 -5.37 -5.02
C VAL A 221 -20.64 -4.59 -4.65
N GLY A 222 -20.58 -3.27 -4.51
CA GLY A 222 -21.79 -2.45 -4.36
C GLY A 222 -21.57 -0.97 -4.10
N VAL A 223 -22.50 -0.14 -4.57
CA VAL A 223 -22.60 1.29 -4.22
C VAL A 223 -23.47 1.39 -2.97
N ARG A 224 -22.84 1.53 -1.80
CA ARG A 224 -23.56 1.84 -0.55
C ARG A 224 -23.91 3.32 -0.59
N PRO A 225 -25.20 3.74 -0.69
CA PRO A 225 -25.59 5.12 -0.99
C PRO A 225 -25.08 6.17 0.02
N ASN A 226 -24.65 5.74 1.20
CA ASN A 226 -24.10 6.58 2.26
C ASN A 226 -22.66 6.17 2.67
N ASP A 227 -22.04 5.20 2.01
CA ASP A 227 -20.73 4.67 2.42
C ASP A 227 -19.87 4.22 1.23
N GLN A 228 -19.48 5.19 0.39
CA GLN A 228 -18.47 5.00 -0.67
C GLN A 228 -17.06 4.72 -0.12
N THR A 229 -16.90 4.62 1.20
CA THR A 229 -15.57 4.55 1.81
C THR A 229 -15.08 3.14 2.06
N ARG A 230 -15.93 2.10 1.98
CA ARG A 230 -15.49 0.74 2.28
C ARG A 230 -15.04 0.00 1.03
N PRO A 231 -13.75 -0.34 0.93
CA PRO A 231 -13.24 -1.06 -0.22
C PRO A 231 -13.46 -2.56 -0.02
N ASP A 232 -13.83 -3.21 -1.11
CA ASP A 232 -13.62 -4.63 -1.31
C ASP A 232 -12.18 -4.86 -1.78
N LEU A 233 -11.73 -6.11 -1.73
CA LEU A 233 -10.45 -6.50 -2.31
C LEU A 233 -10.69 -7.40 -3.52
N VAL A 234 -9.93 -7.17 -4.58
CA VAL A 234 -9.95 -8.01 -5.79
C VAL A 234 -8.56 -8.55 -6.05
N VAL A 235 -8.48 -9.85 -6.28
CA VAL A 235 -7.25 -10.53 -6.71
C VAL A 235 -7.45 -11.00 -8.15
N ILE A 236 -6.56 -10.55 -9.03
CA ILE A 236 -6.55 -10.96 -10.44
C ILE A 236 -5.57 -12.10 -10.63
N SER A 237 -6.01 -13.17 -11.29
CA SER A 237 -5.19 -14.34 -11.60
C SER A 237 -4.75 -14.34 -13.06
N GLY A 238 -3.46 -14.59 -13.31
CA GLY A 238 -2.89 -14.61 -14.66
C GLY A 238 -3.01 -15.95 -15.38
N THR A 239 -3.08 -17.06 -14.65
CA THR A 239 -3.04 -18.41 -15.24
C THR A 239 -4.37 -19.17 -15.17
N SER A 240 -5.42 -18.55 -14.64
CA SER A 240 -6.78 -19.11 -14.56
C SER A 240 -7.77 -18.21 -15.27
N GLU A 241 -8.89 -18.74 -15.73
CA GLU A 241 -10.01 -17.92 -16.22
C GLU A 241 -10.68 -17.14 -15.08
N GLN A 242 -10.60 -17.66 -13.86
CA GLN A 242 -11.29 -17.12 -12.69
C GLN A 242 -10.33 -16.29 -11.82
N SER A 243 -10.87 -15.20 -11.29
CA SER A 243 -10.27 -14.29 -10.31
C SER A 243 -11.17 -14.18 -9.07
N LEU A 244 -10.71 -13.52 -8.02
CA LEU A 244 -11.37 -13.53 -6.71
C LEU A 244 -11.77 -12.12 -6.27
N VAL A 245 -12.95 -12.00 -5.66
CA VAL A 245 -13.39 -10.81 -4.95
C VAL A 245 -13.72 -11.13 -3.51
N PHE A 246 -13.22 -10.31 -2.60
CA PHE A 246 -13.40 -10.37 -1.16
C PHE A 246 -14.27 -9.20 -0.74
N GLU A 247 -15.54 -9.47 -0.53
CA GLU A 247 -16.52 -8.46 -0.15
C GLU A 247 -16.32 -8.04 1.31
N ASN A 248 -16.34 -6.74 1.56
CA ASN A 248 -16.27 -6.20 2.92
C ASN A 248 -17.61 -6.37 3.65
N THR A 249 -17.63 -7.16 4.72
CA THR A 249 -18.84 -7.57 5.44
C THR A 249 -19.19 -6.68 6.63
N VAL A 250 -18.40 -5.63 6.90
CA VAL A 250 -18.69 -4.74 8.03
C VAL A 250 -20.08 -4.10 7.84
N PRO A 251 -20.97 -4.11 8.86
CA PRO A 251 -22.33 -3.56 8.77
C PRO A 251 -22.36 -2.08 8.39
N GLU A 252 -23.30 -1.66 7.55
CA GLU A 252 -23.37 -0.28 7.00
C GLU A 252 -23.36 0.82 8.08
N GLU A 253 -23.95 0.56 9.24
CA GLU A 253 -24.01 1.50 10.37
C GLU A 253 -22.66 1.67 11.10
N SER A 254 -21.65 0.86 10.79
CA SER A 254 -20.34 0.95 11.41
C SER A 254 -19.63 2.25 11.01
N GLY A 255 -18.78 2.80 11.88
CA GLY A 255 -18.03 4.00 11.53
C GLY A 255 -17.01 3.73 10.42
N VAL A 256 -16.60 4.78 9.70
CA VAL A 256 -15.47 4.72 8.73
C VAL A 256 -14.17 4.25 9.38
N ALA A 257 -14.11 4.35 10.71
CA ALA A 257 -13.05 3.85 11.56
C ALA A 257 -13.34 2.40 12.05
N THR A 258 -13.84 1.52 11.20
CA THR A 258 -14.02 0.10 11.56
C THR A 258 -13.04 -0.76 10.77
N VAL A 259 -12.37 -1.69 11.45
CA VAL A 259 -11.43 -2.61 10.79
C VAL A 259 -12.28 -3.41 9.79
N PRO A 260 -11.88 -3.48 8.51
CA PRO A 260 -12.62 -4.28 7.55
C PRO A 260 -12.60 -5.76 7.96
N SER A 261 -13.70 -6.44 7.71
CA SER A 261 -13.79 -7.90 7.73
C SER A 261 -14.26 -8.33 6.36
N PHE A 262 -13.71 -9.43 5.85
CA PHE A 262 -14.00 -9.88 4.49
C PHE A 262 -14.70 -11.22 4.49
N ALA A 263 -15.65 -11.40 3.57
CA ALA A 263 -16.29 -12.68 3.33
C ALA A 263 -15.29 -13.68 2.70
N ALA A 264 -15.67 -14.96 2.69
CA ALA A 264 -15.02 -15.93 1.81
C ALA A 264 -15.08 -15.44 0.35
N PRO A 265 -14.01 -15.63 -0.44
CA PRO A 265 -13.94 -15.04 -1.76
C PRO A 265 -14.97 -15.63 -2.72
N LYS A 266 -15.51 -14.77 -3.58
CA LYS A 266 -16.36 -15.15 -4.73
C LYS A 266 -15.50 -15.17 -6.00
N LEU A 267 -15.74 -16.14 -6.87
CA LEU A 267 -15.06 -16.29 -8.15
C LEU A 267 -15.76 -15.47 -9.24
N PHE A 268 -14.99 -14.89 -10.16
CA PHE A 268 -15.51 -14.23 -11.35
C PHE A 268 -14.58 -14.36 -12.56
N ASP A 269 -15.14 -14.27 -13.76
CA ASP A 269 -14.41 -14.53 -15.00
C ASP A 269 -13.64 -13.28 -15.48
N VAL A 270 -12.35 -13.46 -15.77
CA VAL A 270 -11.43 -12.48 -16.38
C VAL A 270 -10.85 -13.02 -17.68
N GLY A 271 -10.56 -14.33 -17.69
CA GLY A 271 -9.85 -15.03 -18.76
C GLY A 271 -8.36 -15.23 -18.45
N ILE A 272 -7.76 -16.23 -19.10
CA ILE A 272 -6.34 -16.57 -18.94
C ILE A 272 -5.46 -15.51 -19.64
N GLY A 273 -4.29 -15.25 -19.07
CA GLY A 273 -3.26 -14.39 -19.66
C GLY A 273 -3.25 -12.96 -19.11
N ALA A 274 -3.92 -12.70 -17.98
CA ALA A 274 -3.84 -11.40 -17.32
C ALA A 274 -2.40 -11.14 -16.84
N GLY A 275 -1.84 -9.97 -17.22
CA GLY A 275 -0.48 -9.57 -16.86
C GLY A 275 -0.42 -8.52 -15.75
N SER A 276 -1.38 -7.59 -15.74
CA SER A 276 -1.53 -6.59 -14.69
C SER A 276 -2.97 -6.12 -14.62
N ALA A 277 -3.33 -5.45 -13.52
CA ALA A 277 -4.63 -4.83 -13.39
C ALA A 277 -4.56 -3.54 -12.57
N VAL A 278 -5.52 -2.64 -12.80
CA VAL A 278 -5.70 -1.42 -12.01
C VAL A 278 -7.18 -1.20 -11.71
N ALA A 279 -7.46 -0.59 -10.56
CA ALA A 279 -8.78 -0.03 -10.29
C ALA A 279 -8.94 1.28 -11.05
N ALA A 280 -10.08 1.46 -11.71
CA ALA A 280 -10.39 2.67 -12.47
C ALA A 280 -11.83 3.13 -12.19
N ILE A 281 -12.09 4.41 -12.41
CA ILE A 281 -13.47 4.93 -12.45
C ILE A 281 -14.03 4.61 -13.84
N SER A 282 -15.25 4.09 -13.90
CA SER A 282 -15.92 3.74 -15.16
C SER A 282 -16.09 4.96 -16.06
N GLU A 283 -16.26 4.74 -17.38
CA GLU A 283 -16.45 5.83 -18.35
C GLU A 283 -17.63 6.76 -18.03
N ASN A 284 -18.64 6.24 -17.31
CA ASN A 284 -19.81 7.01 -16.89
C ASN A 284 -19.61 7.73 -15.54
N TYR A 285 -18.45 7.59 -14.91
CA TYR A 285 -18.11 8.14 -13.59
C TYR A 285 -19.02 7.68 -12.46
N THR A 286 -19.72 6.56 -12.63
CA THR A 286 -20.69 6.06 -11.67
C THR A 286 -20.12 5.03 -10.71
N ASP A 287 -19.18 4.21 -11.18
CA ASP A 287 -18.73 3.01 -10.46
C ASP A 287 -17.23 2.78 -10.62
N THR A 288 -16.63 2.01 -9.72
CA THR A 288 -15.25 1.52 -9.85
C THR A 288 -15.24 0.20 -10.62
N VAL A 289 -14.35 0.10 -11.60
CA VAL A 289 -14.14 -1.08 -12.45
C VAL A 289 -12.70 -1.55 -12.34
N VAL A 290 -12.44 -2.77 -12.82
CA VAL A 290 -11.09 -3.29 -12.94
C VAL A 290 -10.67 -3.28 -14.41
N LEU A 291 -9.57 -2.60 -14.73
CA LEU A 291 -8.96 -2.70 -16.06
C LEU A 291 -7.84 -3.75 -16.00
N VAL A 292 -7.96 -4.79 -16.82
CA VAL A 292 -6.99 -5.90 -16.87
C VAL A 292 -6.25 -5.86 -18.20
N SER A 293 -4.91 -5.88 -18.15
CA SER A 293 -4.06 -5.97 -19.34
C SER A 293 -3.76 -7.43 -19.70
N PHE A 294 -3.80 -7.75 -21.00
CA PHE A 294 -3.45 -9.05 -21.56
C PHE A 294 -2.24 -8.87 -22.50
N PRO A 295 -1.00 -9.04 -22.01
CA PRO A 295 0.20 -8.72 -22.78
C PRO A 295 0.32 -9.48 -24.11
N ASP A 296 -0.12 -10.74 -24.15
CA ASP A 296 -0.01 -11.60 -25.33
C ASP A 296 -0.92 -11.13 -26.49
N THR A 297 -2.04 -10.47 -26.18
CA THR A 297 -2.99 -9.96 -27.17
C THR A 297 -2.88 -8.45 -27.36
N GLY A 298 -2.28 -7.73 -26.41
CA GLY A 298 -2.27 -6.27 -26.38
C GLY A 298 -3.61 -5.64 -26.01
N GLU A 299 -4.55 -6.42 -25.47
CA GLU A 299 -5.88 -5.95 -25.09
C GLU A 299 -5.90 -5.44 -23.64
N ILE A 300 -6.75 -4.44 -23.38
CA ILE A 300 -7.18 -4.05 -22.03
C ILE A 300 -8.67 -4.31 -21.95
N ARG A 301 -9.12 -5.04 -20.94
CA ARG A 301 -10.53 -5.37 -20.73
C ARG A 301 -11.04 -4.74 -19.45
N GLU A 302 -12.22 -4.13 -19.53
CA GLU A 302 -12.97 -3.72 -18.35
C GLU A 302 -13.69 -4.92 -17.76
N ILE A 303 -13.44 -5.21 -16.50
CA ILE A 303 -14.06 -6.28 -15.74
C ILE A 303 -14.81 -5.68 -14.55
N ARG A 304 -16.00 -6.23 -14.31
CA ARG A 304 -16.86 -5.87 -13.17
C ARG A 304 -16.99 -7.09 -12.27
N PRO A 305 -16.36 -7.09 -11.09
CA PRO A 305 -16.61 -8.11 -10.09
C PRO A 305 -18.10 -8.17 -9.78
N PRO A 306 -18.67 -9.38 -9.57
CA PRO A 306 -20.09 -9.54 -9.31
C PRO A 306 -20.45 -8.92 -7.96
N GLY A 307 -21.50 -8.08 -7.96
CA GLY A 307 -22.26 -7.67 -6.77
C GLY A 307 -23.32 -8.72 -6.40
N ASP A 308 -23.79 -8.70 -5.15
CA ASP A 308 -25.01 -9.39 -4.75
C ASP A 308 -26.28 -8.61 -5.11
#